data_AF-A0A447TJG2-F1
#
_entry.id   AF-A0A447TJG2-F1
#
_cell.length_a   1.000
_cell.length_b   1.000
_cell.length_c   1.000
_cell.angle_alpha   90.00
_cell.angle_beta   90.00
_cell.angle_gamma   90.00
#
_symmetry.space_group_name_H-M   'P 1'
#
loop_
_entity.id
_entity.type
_entity.pdbx_description
1 polymer ?
#
loop_
_entity_poly.entity_id
_entity_poly.type
_entity_poly.pdbx_seq_one_letter_code
_entity_poly.pdbx_strand_id
1 'polypeptide(L)'
;MRPIKWLIEKGAVVIAAGGGGIPTMYQGDKLVGVEAVIDKDLASALLAREIEADYFVIATDVKTVFVGWGTPRPRPSARPIRTRWTSWASPPAPWGRKWRPPASSPA
;
A
#
# COMPACT_ATOMS: atom_id res chain seq x y z
N MET A 1 12.70 -8.11 -6.11
CA MET A 1 12.79 -8.19 -4.63
C MET A 1 14.16 -8.61 -4.07
N ARG A 2 15.05 -9.28 -4.82
CA ARG A 2 16.27 -9.93 -4.29
C ARG A 2 17.14 -9.08 -3.34
N PRO A 3 17.49 -7.80 -3.64
CA PRO A 3 18.37 -7.02 -2.76
C PRO A 3 17.74 -6.70 -1.39
N ILE A 4 16.42 -6.43 -1.37
CA ILE A 4 15.70 -6.13 -0.13
C ILE A 4 15.67 -7.36 0.78
N LYS A 5 15.30 -8.53 0.23
CA LYS A 5 15.29 -9.79 0.99
C LYS A 5 16.66 -10.11 1.56
N TRP A 6 17.71 -9.99 0.73
CA TRP A 6 19.09 -10.23 1.15
C TRP A 6 19.52 -9.35 2.32
N LEU A 7 19.20 -8.04 2.29
CA LEU A 7 19.52 -7.13 3.39
C LEU A 7 18.77 -7.48 4.69
N ILE A 8 17.49 -7.84 4.57
CA ILE A 8 16.67 -8.27 5.71
C ILE A 8 17.24 -9.54 6.34
N GLU A 9 17.63 -10.52 5.52
CA GLU A 9 18.26 -11.78 5.97
C GLU A 9 19.59 -11.55 6.71
N LYS A 10 20.26 -10.41 6.48
CA LYS A 10 21.49 -10.00 7.18
C LYS A 10 21.22 -9.16 8.44
N GLY A 11 19.95 -8.98 8.83
CA GLY A 11 19.56 -8.21 10.00
C GLY A 11 19.64 -6.69 9.80
N ALA A 12 19.71 -6.21 8.55
CA ALA A 12 19.70 -4.78 8.28
C ALA A 12 18.28 -4.20 8.42
N VAL A 13 18.20 -2.97 8.94
CA VAL A 13 16.98 -2.15 8.84
C VAL A 13 16.93 -1.54 7.44
N VAL A 14 15.93 -1.91 6.65
CA VAL A 14 15.81 -1.48 5.25
C VAL A 14 14.76 -0.38 5.11
N ILE A 15 15.17 0.74 4.51
CA ILE A 15 14.25 1.81 4.08
C ILE A 15 14.06 1.65 2.56
N ALA A 16 12.83 1.39 2.13
CA ALA A 16 12.48 1.16 0.72
C ALA A 16 11.12 1.78 0.38
N ALA A 17 10.78 1.81 -0.92
CA ALA A 17 9.52 2.34 -1.44
C ALA A 17 9.19 3.78 -0.97
N GLY A 18 10.23 4.61 -0.78
CA GLY A 18 10.07 6.02 -0.41
C GLY A 18 9.13 6.74 -1.38
N GLY A 19 8.07 7.38 -0.86
CA GLY A 19 7.07 8.08 -1.66
C GLY A 19 6.21 7.19 -2.58
N GLY A 20 6.31 5.86 -2.49
CA GLY A 20 5.69 4.91 -3.42
C GLY A 20 6.66 4.25 -4.42
N GLY A 21 7.91 4.73 -4.48
CA GLY A 21 8.92 4.26 -5.43
C GLY A 21 8.95 5.07 -6.74
N ILE A 22 9.94 4.78 -7.59
CA ILE A 22 10.10 5.43 -8.89
C ILE A 22 9.09 4.79 -9.86
N PRO A 23 8.17 5.57 -10.47
CA PRO A 23 7.24 5.02 -11.45
C PRO A 23 7.98 4.59 -12.70
N THR A 24 7.88 3.31 -13.02
CA THR A 24 8.50 2.71 -14.18
C THR A 24 7.54 1.75 -14.88
N MET A 25 7.67 1.62 -16.19
CA MET A 25 6.95 0.61 -16.98
C MET A 25 7.91 -0.09 -17.96
N TYR A 26 7.51 -1.26 -18.45
CA TYR A 26 8.25 -1.93 -19.52
C TYR A 26 7.80 -1.43 -20.89
N GLN A 27 8.77 -1.04 -21.72
CA GLN A 27 8.59 -0.79 -23.14
C GLN A 27 9.40 -1.84 -23.90
N GLY A 28 8.76 -2.96 -24.22
CA GLY A 28 9.46 -4.17 -24.66
C GLY A 28 10.26 -4.77 -23.50
N ASP A 29 11.57 -4.93 -23.69
CA ASP A 29 12.53 -5.45 -22.70
C ASP A 29 13.16 -4.35 -21.84
N LYS A 30 12.89 -3.07 -22.13
CA LYS A 30 13.47 -1.93 -21.43
C LYS A 30 12.55 -1.41 -20.33
N LEU A 31 13.10 -1.21 -19.14
CA LEU A 31 12.44 -0.51 -18.06
C LEU A 31 12.64 0.99 -18.24
N VAL A 32 11.56 1.74 -18.38
CA VAL A 32 11.58 3.20 -18.58
C VAL A 32 10.83 3.91 -17.45
N GLY A 33 11.29 5.10 -17.08
CA GLY A 33 10.58 5.97 -16.14
C GLY A 33 9.35 6.60 -16.80
N VAL A 34 8.29 6.80 -16.02
CA VAL A 34 7.05 7.45 -16.48
C VAL A 34 6.58 8.50 -15.49
N GLU A 35 5.84 9.49 -15.99
CA GLU A 35 5.19 10.49 -15.15
C GLU A 35 3.92 9.90 -14.53
N ALA A 36 4.02 9.43 -13.30
CA ALA A 36 2.90 8.94 -12.50
C ALA A 36 3.20 9.13 -11.01
N VAL A 37 2.17 8.97 -10.18
CA VAL A 37 2.32 8.94 -8.72
C VAL A 37 1.88 7.56 -8.24
N ILE A 38 2.77 6.86 -7.54
CA ILE A 38 2.46 5.59 -6.92
C ILE A 38 1.96 5.87 -5.50
N ASP A 39 0.82 5.30 -5.12
CA ASP A 39 0.36 5.39 -3.74
C ASP A 39 1.30 4.64 -2.79
N LYS A 40 1.78 5.34 -1.76
CA LYS A 40 2.76 4.79 -0.81
C LYS A 40 2.23 3.64 0.02
N ASP A 41 0.95 3.60 0.35
CA ASP A 41 0.40 2.50 1.16
C ASP A 41 0.22 1.25 0.30
N LEU A 42 -0.23 1.41 -0.94
CA LEU A 42 -0.31 0.32 -1.91
C LEU A 42 1.06 -0.27 -2.24
N ALA A 43 2.05 0.58 -2.51
CA ALA A 43 3.42 0.14 -2.74
C ALA A 43 3.99 -0.61 -1.53
N SER A 44 3.77 -0.06 -0.32
CA SER A 44 4.26 -0.68 0.92
C SER A 44 3.50 -1.98 1.24
N ALA A 45 2.21 -2.06 0.94
CA ALA A 45 1.41 -3.28 1.08
C ALA A 45 1.88 -4.37 0.12
N LEU A 46 2.17 -4.01 -1.14
CA LEU A 46 2.77 -4.94 -2.10
C LEU A 46 4.14 -5.42 -1.60
N LEU A 47 5.01 -4.51 -1.13
CA LEU A 47 6.31 -4.86 -0.57
C LEU A 47 6.17 -5.82 0.62
N ALA A 48 5.27 -5.52 1.57
CA ALA A 48 5.03 -6.35 2.74
C ALA A 48 4.58 -7.78 2.36
N ARG A 49 3.71 -7.92 1.35
CA ARG A 49 3.30 -9.23 0.83
C ARG A 49 4.46 -9.98 0.21
N GLU A 50 5.30 -9.29 -0.55
CA GLU A 50 6.40 -9.89 -1.30
C GLU A 50 7.57 -10.33 -0.42
N ILE A 51 7.77 -9.67 0.71
CA ILE A 51 8.73 -10.09 1.76
C ILE A 51 8.08 -11.01 2.81
N GLU A 52 6.81 -11.37 2.64
CA GLU A 52 6.06 -12.24 3.55
C GLU A 52 6.08 -11.73 5.00
N ALA A 53 5.92 -10.41 5.17
CA ALA A 53 5.92 -9.79 6.50
C ALA A 53 4.73 -10.28 7.35
N ASP A 54 5.00 -10.59 8.61
CA ASP A 54 3.97 -10.97 9.59
C ASP A 54 2.95 -9.84 9.83
N TYR A 55 3.43 -8.60 9.81
CA TYR A 55 2.65 -7.41 10.08
C TYR A 55 2.90 -6.32 9.05
N PHE A 56 1.82 -5.63 8.67
CA PHE A 56 1.86 -4.41 7.90
C PHE A 56 1.22 -3.28 8.70
N VAL A 57 1.99 -2.25 9.01
CA VAL A 57 1.59 -1.15 9.90
C VAL A 57 1.64 0.16 9.12
N ILE A 58 0.53 0.91 9.12
CA ILE A 58 0.49 2.26 8.56
C ILE A 58 0.43 3.26 9.71
N ALA A 59 1.47 4.06 9.85
CA ALA A 59 1.49 5.18 10.78
C ALA A 59 0.74 6.38 10.17
N THR A 60 -0.22 6.92 10.92
CA THR A 60 -1.05 8.06 10.52
C THR A 60 -1.34 8.93 11.73
N ASP A 61 -1.70 10.18 11.48
CA ASP A 61 -2.03 11.21 12.48
C ASP A 61 -3.41 11.05 13.15
N VAL A 62 -4.26 10.16 12.64
CA VAL A 62 -5.57 9.87 13.25
C VAL A 62 -5.44 8.87 14.40
N LYS A 63 -6.15 9.15 15.50
CA LYS A 63 -6.08 8.33 16.72
C LYS A 63 -6.71 6.95 16.58
N THR A 64 -7.73 6.80 15.74
CA THR A 64 -8.41 5.52 15.55
C THR A 64 -9.10 5.45 14.19
N VAL A 65 -9.24 4.25 13.65
CA VAL A 65 -10.02 4.05 12.43
C VAL A 65 -11.48 3.89 12.79
N PHE A 66 -12.38 4.44 11.98
CA PHE A 66 -13.83 4.32 12.16
C PHE A 66 -14.44 3.40 11.10
N VAL A 67 -15.38 2.56 11.53
CA VAL A 67 -16.26 1.78 10.66
C VAL A 67 -17.50 2.63 10.33
N GLY A 68 -17.90 2.64 9.06
CA GLY A 68 -19.04 3.44 8.60
C GLY A 68 -18.77 4.94 8.57
N TRP A 69 -17.53 5.37 8.32
CA TRP A 69 -17.21 6.79 8.16
C TRP A 69 -18.05 7.43 7.06
N GLY A 70 -18.56 8.64 7.30
CA GLY A 70 -19.46 9.34 6.37
C GLY A 70 -20.92 8.87 6.41
N THR A 71 -21.26 7.90 7.25
CA THR A 71 -22.65 7.52 7.53
C THR A 71 -23.17 8.22 8.79
N PRO A 72 -24.50 8.24 9.05
CA PRO A 72 -25.06 8.86 10.24
C PRO A 72 -24.60 8.24 11.58
N ARG A 73 -24.00 7.04 11.56
CA ARG A 73 -23.60 6.32 12.78
C ARG A 73 -22.20 5.70 12.62
N PRO A 74 -21.14 6.53 12.52
CA PRO A 74 -19.77 6.03 12.52
C PRO A 74 -19.43 5.44 13.89
N ARG A 75 -18.61 4.39 13.93
CA ARG A 75 -18.17 3.77 15.19
C ARG A 75 -16.66 3.57 15.19
N PRO A 76 -15.95 3.87 16.28
CA PRO A 76 -14.53 3.60 16.37
C PRO A 76 -14.29 2.09 16.30
N SER A 77 -13.24 1.69 15.59
CA SER A 77 -12.80 0.31 15.53
C SER A 77 -11.95 0.01 16.77
N ALA A 78 -12.40 -0.95 17.59
CA ALA A 78 -11.65 -1.40 18.76
C ALA A 78 -10.60 -2.48 18.42
N ARG A 79 -10.56 -2.96 17.17
CA ARG A 79 -9.68 -4.04 16.72
C ARG A 79 -8.92 -3.62 15.47
N PRO A 80 -7.71 -4.16 15.23
CA PRO A 80 -7.01 -4.00 13.96
C PRO A 80 -7.91 -4.42 12.80
N ILE A 81 -7.89 -3.64 11.72
CA ILE A 81 -8.66 -3.99 10.52
C ILE A 81 -7.98 -5.19 9.88
N ARG A 82 -8.70 -6.32 9.88
CA ARG A 82 -8.24 -7.55 9.24
C ARG A 82 -8.84 -7.63 7.85
N THR A 83 -8.21 -6.96 6.89
CA THR A 83 -8.61 -7.10 5.49
C THR A 83 -8.01 -8.39 4.95
N ARG A 84 -8.86 -9.26 4.40
CA ARG A 84 -8.38 -10.40 3.62
C ARG A 84 -7.89 -9.86 2.27
N TRP A 85 -6.63 -10.10 1.93
CA TRP A 85 -5.97 -9.62 0.70
C TRP A 85 -6.63 -10.09 -0.63
N THR A 86 -7.73 -10.83 -0.57
CA THR A 86 -8.41 -11.46 -1.72
C THR A 86 -9.36 -10.53 -2.46
N SER A 87 -9.73 -9.38 -1.90
CA SER A 87 -10.46 -8.36 -2.65
C SER A 87 -9.76 -7.03 -2.48
N TRP A 88 -9.54 -6.34 -3.59
CA TRP A 88 -9.16 -4.94 -3.64
C TRP A 88 -10.34 -4.06 -3.18
N ALA A 89 -10.92 -4.37 -2.00
CA ALA A 89 -12.00 -3.61 -1.42
C ALA A 89 -11.43 -2.28 -0.94
N SER A 90 -12.04 -1.19 -1.44
CA SER A 90 -11.64 0.17 -1.09
C SER A 90 -11.61 0.35 0.43
N PRO A 91 -10.55 0.95 0.99
CA PRO A 91 -10.51 1.23 2.41
C PRO A 91 -11.60 2.25 2.79
N PRO A 92 -12.03 2.29 4.06
CA PRO A 92 -13.05 3.22 4.52
C PRO A 92 -12.66 4.69 4.24
N ALA A 93 -13.66 5.56 4.11
CA ALA A 93 -13.56 6.87 3.47
C ALA A 93 -12.44 7.85 3.88
N PRO A 94 -11.83 7.89 5.10
CA PRO A 94 -10.68 8.78 5.32
C PRO A 94 -9.45 8.38 4.46
N TRP A 95 -9.42 7.15 3.94
CA TRP A 95 -8.36 6.60 3.11
C TRP A 95 -8.66 6.70 1.60
N GLY A 96 -9.88 7.14 1.23
CA GLY A 96 -10.35 7.15 -0.16
C GLY A 96 -9.61 8.13 -1.09
N ARG A 97 -8.92 9.15 -0.54
CA ARG A 97 -8.03 10.01 -1.33
C ARG A 97 -6.69 9.36 -1.68
N LYS A 98 -6.29 8.37 -0.89
CA LYS A 98 -5.02 7.65 -1.00
C LYS A 98 -5.16 6.41 -1.88
N TRP A 99 -6.34 5.81 -1.87
CA TRP A 99 -6.67 4.59 -2.59
C TRP A 99 -7.57 4.88 -3.80
N ARG A 100 -6.96 5.26 -4.93
CA ARG A 100 -7.62 5.17 -6.25
C ARG A 100 -6.95 4.04 -7.04
N PRO A 101 -7.70 3.04 -7.55
CA PRO A 101 -7.13 2.14 -8.54
C PRO A 101 -6.71 2.95 -9.78
N PRO A 102 -5.59 2.61 -10.46
CA PRO A 102 -5.32 3.18 -11.77
C PRO A 102 -6.52 2.89 -12.66
N ALA A 103 -6.97 3.91 -13.40
CA ALA A 103 -8.04 3.73 -14.37
C ALA A 103 -7.62 2.58 -15.29
N SER A 104 -8.45 1.55 -15.38
CA SER A 104 -8.27 0.49 -16.36
C SER A 104 -8.19 1.14 -17.74
N SER A 105 -7.00 1.13 -18.35
CA SER A 105 -6.88 1.45 -19.76
C SER A 105 -7.67 0.39 -20.53
N PRO A 106 -8.58 0.77 -21.43
CA PRO A 106 -9.29 -0.21 -22.23
C PRO A 106 -8.29 -0.97 -23.10
N ALA A 107 -8.50 -2.28 -23.17
CA ALA A 107 -7.79 -3.21 -24.05
C ALA A 107 -8.06 -2.89 -25.53
#